data_AF-A0A0F5LVX7-F1
#
_entry.id   AF-A0A0F5LVX7-F1
#
_cell.length_a   1.000
_cell.length_b   1.000
_cell.length_c   1.000
_cell.angle_alpha   90.00
_cell.angle_beta   90.00
_cell.angle_gamma   90.00
#
_symmetry.space_group_name_H-M   'P 1'
#
loop_
_entity.id
_entity.type
_entity.pdbx_description
1 polymer ?
#
loop_
_entity_poly.entity_id
_entity_poly.type
_entity_poly.pdbx_seq_one_letter_code
_entity_poly.pdbx_strand_id
1 'polypeptide(L)' 'MEEPKLSPFKLTPSRIILLIFGVLVLLIGISTAMGGLNSYQELKGASAAAQNGESVEPASTPTP' A
#
# COMPACT_ATOMS: atom_id res chain seq x y z
N MET A 1 27.67 34.29 -27.89
CA MET A 1 26.22 34.21 -27.68
C MET A 1 26.02 33.47 -26.36
N GLU A 2 25.54 34.16 -25.33
CA GLU A 2 25.29 33.56 -24.02
C GLU A 2 24.03 32.69 -24.16
N GLU A 3 24.18 31.36 -24.15
CA GLU A 3 23.03 30.45 -24.16
C GLU A 3 22.18 30.69 -22.90
N PRO A 4 20.85 30.80 -23.01
CA PRO A 4 20.00 31.01 -21.85
C PRO A 4 20.04 29.75 -20.97
N LYS A 5 20.92 29.78 -19.96
CA LYS A 5 21.11 28.70 -18.99
C LYS A 5 19.79 28.45 -18.27
N LEU A 6 19.10 27.37 -18.61
CA LEU A 6 17.89 26.92 -17.94
C LEU A 6 18.19 26.78 -16.44
N SER A 7 17.61 27.67 -15.63
CA SER A 7 17.82 27.66 -14.19
C SER A 7 17.48 26.29 -13.60
N PRO A 8 18.27 25.78 -12.64
CA PRO A 8 18.04 24.48 -12.00
C PRO A 8 16.69 24.41 -11.26
N PHE A 9 16.10 25.56 -10.91
CA PHE A 9 14.78 25.66 -10.28
C PHE A 9 13.66 26.04 -11.26
N LYS A 10 13.97 26.18 -12.56
CA LYS A 10 12.93 26.45 -13.56
C LYS A 10 12.01 25.24 -13.68
N LEU A 11 10.72 25.45 -13.40
CA LEU A 11 9.70 24.41 -13.50
C LEU A 11 9.43 24.10 -14.97
N THR A 12 10.09 23.06 -15.48
CA THR A 12 9.78 22.49 -16.80
C THR A 12 8.69 21.43 -16.66
N PRO A 13 7.89 21.17 -17.72
CA PRO A 13 6.83 20.17 -17.67
C PRO A 13 7.31 18.81 -17.15
N SER A 14 8.48 18.36 -17.60
CA SER A 14 9.10 17.10 -17.14
C SER A 14 9.45 17.12 -15.64
N ARG A 15 9.93 18.25 -15.11
CA ARG A 15 10.22 18.40 -13.66
C ARG A 15 8.94 18.37 -12.83
N ILE A 16 7.86 18.98 -13.31
CA ILE A 16 6.56 18.94 -12.65
C ILE A 16 6.07 17.49 -12.54
N ILE A 17 6.15 16.73 -13.63
CA ILE A 17 5.78 15.31 -13.62
C ILE A 17 6.62 14.54 -12.59
N LEU A 18 7.94 14.75 -12.57
CA LEU A 18 8.84 14.08 -11.61
C LEU A 18 8.49 14.45 -10.15
N LEU A 19 8.19 15.71 -9.87
CA LEU A 19 7.75 16.15 -8.54
C LEU A 19 6.45 15.47 -8.13
N ILE A 20 5.47 15.35 -9.04
CA ILE A 20 4.20 14.65 -8.77
C ILE A 20 4.47 13.18 -8.44
N PHE A 21 5.29 12.48 -9.23
CA PHE A 21 5.67 11.10 -8.95
C PHE A 21 6.41 10.97 -7.61
N GLY A 22 7.32 11.88 -7.30
CA GLY A 22 8.03 11.91 -6.02
C GLY A 22 7.09 12.05 -4.84
N VAL A 23 6.13 12.97 -4.92
CA VAL A 23 5.10 13.15 -3.88
C VAL A 23 4.22 11.89 -3.75
N LEU A 24 3.84 11.28 -4.87
CA LEU A 24 3.01 10.06 -4.87
C LEU A 24 3.71 8.91 -4.12
N VAL A 25 4.99 8.68 -4.44
CA VAL A 25 5.81 7.64 -3.79
C VAL A 25 5.98 7.95 -2.31
N LEU A 26 6.20 9.22 -1.94
CA LEU A 26 6.33 9.64 -0.55
C LEU A 26 5.05 9.36 0.24
N LEU A 27 3.89 9.71 -0.31
CA LEU A 27 2.58 9.46 0.33
C LEU A 27 2.34 7.97 0.53
N ILE A 28 2.64 7.15 -0.47
CA ILE A 28 2.52 5.69 -0.37
C ILE A 28 3.47 5.17 0.72
N GLY A 29 4.74 5.58 0.71
CA GLY A 29 5.73 5.16 1.69
C GLY A 29 5.32 5.49 3.13
N ILE A 30 4.79 6.70 3.37
CA ILE A 30 4.28 7.11 4.68
C ILE A 30 3.06 6.27 5.07
N SER A 31 2.12 6.06 4.14
CA SER A 31 0.93 5.22 4.37
C SER A 31 1.30 3.78 4.73
N THR A 32 2.30 3.22 4.04
CA THR A 32 2.82 1.89 4.34
C THR A 32 3.53 1.85 5.69
N ALA A 33 4.35 2.86 6.01
CA ALA A 33 5.06 2.95 7.28
C ALA A 33 4.14 3.17 8.48
N MET A 34 3.04 3.93 8.32
CA MET A 34 2.11 4.26 9.40
C MET A 34 1.01 3.21 9.63
N GLY A 35 0.82 2.23 8.74
CA GLY A 35 -0.25 1.25 8.95
C GLY A 35 -0.45 0.21 7.85
N GLY A 36 0.08 0.42 6.65
CA GLY A 36 -0.08 -0.55 5.55
C GLY A 36 0.48 -1.94 5.86
N LEU A 37 1.62 -2.04 6.57
CA LEU A 37 2.17 -3.34 6.99
C LEU A 37 1.33 -4.00 8.11
N ASN A 38 0.66 -3.20 8.94
CA ASN A 38 -0.15 -3.70 10.05
C ASN A 38 -1.43 -4.36 9.54
N SER A 39 -2.10 -3.78 8.54
CA SER A 39 -3.30 -4.40 7.92
C SER A 39 -3.00 -5.74 7.25
N TYR A 40 -1.84 -5.93 6.64
CA TYR A 40 -1.44 -7.25 6.09
C TYR A 40 -1.22 -8.29 7.20
N GLN A 41 -0.68 -7.89 8.34
CA GLN A 41 -0.51 -8.77 9.50
C GLN A 41 -1.84 -9.05 10.21
N GLU A 42 -2.73 -8.07 10.31
CA GLU A 42 -4.09 -8.25 10.84
C GLU A 42 -4.91 -9.19 9.96
N LEU A 43 -4.88 -9.04 8.64
CA LEU A 43 -5.56 -9.94 7.72
C LEU A 43 -4.96 -11.35 7.79
N LYS A 44 -3.63 -11.50 7.83
CA LYS A 44 -2.99 -12.81 7.99
C LYS A 44 -3.31 -13.44 9.35
N GLY A 45 -3.34 -12.64 10.42
CA GLY A 45 -3.71 -13.07 11.77
C GLY A 45 -5.17 -13.47 11.87
N ALA A 46 -6.08 -12.72 11.26
CA ALA A 46 -7.50 -13.03 11.16
C ALA A 46 -7.74 -14.28 10.30
N SER A 47 -7.03 -14.43 9.18
CA SER A 47 -7.07 -15.65 8.37
C SER A 47 -6.52 -16.87 9.12
N ALA A 48 -5.43 -16.73 9.88
CA ALA A 48 -4.90 -17.81 10.72
C ALA A 48 -5.84 -18.16 11.88
N ALA A 49 -6.51 -17.18 12.48
CA ALA A 49 -7.53 -17.39 13.50
C ALA A 49 -8.77 -18.09 12.93
N ALA A 50 -9.20 -17.72 11.72
CA ALA A 50 -10.29 -18.39 11.00
C ALA A 50 -9.90 -19.82 10.58
N GLN A 51 -8.66 -20.02 10.11
CA GLN A 51 -8.17 -21.33 9.67
C GLN A 51 -7.95 -22.31 10.84
N ASN A 52 -7.62 -21.81 12.04
CA ASN A 52 -7.65 -22.62 13.27
C ASN A 52 -9.07 -22.82 13.83
N GLY A 53 -10.07 -22.07 13.35
CA GLY A 53 -11.49 -22.26 13.70
C GLY A 53 -12.20 -23.33 12.86
N GLU A 54 -11.61 -23.76 11.74
CA GLU A 54 -12.26 -24.64 10.75
C GLU A 54 -11.77 -26.10 10.80
N SER A 55 -11.19 -26.55 11.91
CA SER A 55 -10.92 -28.00 12.14
C SER A 55 -12.06 -28.71 12.87
N VAL A 56 -13.30 -28.23 12.76
CA VAL A 56 -14.50 -28.99 13.14
C VAL A 56 -15.48 -29.02 11.98
N GLU A 57 -15.31 -30.00 11.10
CA GLU A 57 -16.33 -30.53 10.20
C GLU A 57 -16.39 -32.05 10.47
N PRO A 58 -17.43 -32.84 10.16
CA PRO A 58 -18.90 -32.67 10.17
C PRO A 58 -19.58 -33.79 11.01
N ALA A 59 -20.71 -33.55 11.67
CA ALA A 59 -21.48 -34.66 12.25
C ALA A 59 -22.99 -34.43 12.19
N SER A 60 -23.58 -35.05 11.17
CA SER A 60 -24.86 -35.79 11.20
C SER A 60 -26.14 -35.07 11.62
N THR A 61 -27.09 -35.08 10.69
CA THR A 61 -28.54 -35.14 10.88
C THR A 61 -28.92 -35.80 12.21
N PRO A 62 -29.90 -35.25 12.95
CA PRO A 62 -31.17 -35.96 12.96
C PRO A 62 -32.40 -35.04 12.96
N THR A 63 -33.32 -35.40 12.07
CA THR A 63 -34.76 -35.08 12.05
C THR A 63 -35.45 -35.54 13.34
N PRO A 64 -36.40 -34.76 13.88
CA PRO A 64 -37.64 -35.29 14.46
C PRO A 64 -38.83 -35.12 13.50
#